data_AF-A0A9E5BBD7-F1
#
_entry.id   AF-A0A9E5BBD7-F1
#
_cell.length_a   1.000
_cell.length_b   1.000
_cell.length_c   1.000
_cell.angle_alpha   90.00
_cell.angle_beta   90.00
_cell.angle_gamma   90.00
#
_symmetry.space_group_name_H-M   'P 1'
#
loop_
_entity.id
_entity.type
_entity.pdbx_description
1 polymer ?
#
loop_
_entity_poly.entity_id
_entity_poly.type
_entity_poly.pdbx_seq_one_letter_code
_entity_poly.pdbx_strand_id
1 'polypeptide(L)'
;MASRFSDKPWLYSDEWFVKGPNGGRTPWHQDLPYWPMEGTMIASAWISLDPLPAHECLEYVRGTHLGTRYDGFNPRRVSEDPTLPYFGSEYPPLPDIEADRAAWDIVSWDIEPGDII
;
A
#
# COMPACT_ATOMS: atom_id res chain seq x y z
N MET A 1 19.97 10.12 5.55
CA MET A 1 19.23 10.94 6.53
C MET A 1 18.25 10.00 7.21
N ALA A 2 18.36 9.74 8.51
CA ALA A 2 17.38 8.91 9.21
C ALA A 2 16.11 9.75 9.42
N SER A 3 14.99 9.38 8.80
CA SER A 3 13.70 10.01 9.13
C SER A 3 13.38 9.64 10.57
N ARG A 4 13.42 10.64 11.46
CA ARG A 4 12.94 10.47 12.82
C ARG A 4 11.48 10.90 12.83
N PHE A 5 10.58 9.98 13.17
CA PHE A 5 9.22 10.32 13.52
C PHE A 5 9.21 11.27 14.73
N SER A 6 8.16 12.08 14.84
CA SER A 6 7.91 12.94 16.00
C SER A 6 7.77 12.10 17.28
N ASP A 7 8.22 12.61 18.43
CA ASP A 7 7.98 12.01 19.75
C ASP A 7 6.50 12.03 20.15
N LYS A 8 5.65 12.71 19.38
CA LYS A 8 4.21 12.82 19.57
C LYS A 8 3.47 12.27 18.35
N PRO A 9 3.01 11.01 18.38
CA PRO A 9 2.13 10.48 17.35
C PRO A 9 0.72 11.05 17.50
N TRP A 10 0.04 11.23 16.37
CA TRP A 10 -1.39 11.55 16.31
C TRP A 10 -2.08 10.47 15.49
N LEU A 11 -3.22 9.97 15.98
CA LEU A 11 -4.08 9.12 15.18
C LEU A 11 -4.80 10.00 14.15
N TYR A 12 -4.55 9.75 12.87
CA TYR A 12 -5.23 10.47 11.79
C TYR A 12 -6.56 9.81 11.43
N SER A 13 -6.55 8.50 11.21
CA SER A 13 -7.73 7.69 10.89
C SER A 13 -7.57 6.25 11.39
N ASP A 14 -8.69 5.58 11.58
CA ASP A 14 -8.80 4.12 11.72
C ASP A 14 -9.83 3.58 10.72
N GLU A 15 -9.53 2.42 10.12
CA GLU A 15 -10.35 1.81 9.08
C GLU A 15 -10.41 0.29 9.30
N TRP A 16 -11.50 -0.32 8.87
CA TRP A 16 -11.72 -1.77 8.97
C TRP A 16 -11.96 -2.36 7.58
N PHE A 17 -11.16 -3.37 7.23
CA PHE A 17 -11.23 -4.06 5.95
C PHE A 17 -11.70 -5.50 6.15
N VAL A 18 -12.66 -5.93 5.32
CA VAL A 18 -13.15 -7.31 5.30
C VAL A 18 -13.04 -7.83 3.87
N LYS A 19 -12.28 -8.90 3.66
CA LYS A 19 -12.23 -9.63 2.40
C LYS A 19 -12.99 -10.94 2.55
N GLY A 20 -14.02 -11.12 1.72
CA GLY A 20 -14.76 -12.38 1.64
C GLY A 20 -14.03 -13.43 0.79
N PRO A 21 -14.56 -14.66 0.72
CA PRO A 21 -14.08 -15.69 -0.19
C PRO A 21 -14.03 -15.18 -1.63
N ASN A 22 -12.94 -15.46 -2.35
CA ASN A 22 -12.67 -14.94 -3.70
C ASN A 22 -12.51 -13.40 -3.76
N GLY A 23 -12.20 -12.74 -2.64
CA GLY A 23 -11.79 -11.34 -2.62
C GLY A 23 -10.54 -11.13 -3.46
N GLY A 24 -10.62 -10.23 -4.44
CA GLY A 24 -9.50 -9.92 -5.32
C GLY A 24 -8.30 -9.31 -4.59
N ARG A 25 -7.15 -9.34 -5.26
CA ARG A 25 -5.97 -8.58 -4.85
C ARG A 25 -6.27 -7.09 -4.96
N THR A 26 -5.86 -6.34 -3.95
CA THR A 26 -5.89 -4.88 -4.03
C THR A 26 -4.75 -4.48 -4.97
N PRO A 27 -4.96 -3.64 -6.00
CA PRO A 27 -3.87 -3.19 -6.86
C PRO A 27 -2.75 -2.53 -6.07
N TRP A 28 -1.53 -2.60 -6.59
CA TRP A 28 -0.38 -1.87 -6.05
C TRP A 28 -0.70 -0.37 -5.96
N HIS A 29 -0.25 0.29 -4.89
CA HIS A 29 -0.37 1.72 -4.70
C HIS A 29 0.56 2.22 -3.61
N GLN A 30 0.62 3.54 -3.47
CA GLN A 30 1.05 4.24 -2.26
C GLN A 30 -0.20 4.91 -1.66
N ASP A 31 -0.30 5.00 -0.34
CA ASP A 31 -1.48 5.57 0.32
C ASP A 31 -1.60 7.08 0.09
N LEU A 32 -0.45 7.78 0.17
CA LEU A 32 -0.39 9.24 0.23
C LEU A 32 -1.04 9.99 -0.94
N PRO A 33 -0.98 9.54 -2.22
CA PRO A 33 -1.74 10.13 -3.32
C PRO A 33 -3.25 10.26 -3.08
N TYR A 34 -3.85 9.42 -2.24
CA TYR A 34 -5.29 9.46 -1.95
C TYR A 34 -5.65 10.40 -0.80
N TRP A 35 -4.66 10.90 -0.06
CA TRP A 35 -4.89 11.68 1.14
C TRP A 35 -4.64 13.17 0.90
N PRO A 36 -5.45 14.06 1.51
CA PRO A 36 -5.28 15.50 1.41
C PRO A 36 -4.15 15.99 2.33
N MET A 37 -2.97 15.35 2.27
CA MET A 37 -1.83 15.69 3.10
C MET A 37 -0.49 15.45 2.39
N GLU A 38 0.55 16.11 2.87
CA GLU A 38 1.92 15.99 2.37
C GLU A 38 2.90 15.71 3.52
N GLY A 39 4.03 15.10 3.21
CA GLY A 39 5.14 14.87 4.12
C GLY A 39 5.62 13.43 4.10
N THR A 40 6.48 13.10 5.06
CA THR A 40 7.09 11.76 5.21
C THR A 40 6.95 11.19 6.62
N MET A 41 6.29 11.94 7.52
CA MET A 41 6.06 11.53 8.91
C MET A 41 4.68 10.89 9.08
N ILE A 42 4.35 9.96 8.19
CA ILE A 42 3.12 9.18 8.24
C ILE A 42 3.45 7.70 8.16
N ALA A 43 2.72 6.91 8.93
CA ALA A 43 2.80 5.46 8.93
C ALA A 43 1.40 4.90 9.15
N SER A 44 1.10 3.82 8.44
CA SER A 44 -0.09 3.00 8.64
C SER A 44 0.32 1.80 9.49
N ALA A 45 -0.52 1.40 10.45
CA ALA A 45 -0.34 0.18 11.23
C ALA A 45 -1.46 -0.80 10.85
N TRP A 46 -1.10 -1.91 10.23
CA TRP A 46 -2.04 -2.94 9.80
C TRP A 46 -2.08 -4.08 10.82
N ILE A 47 -3.29 -4.33 11.34
CA ILE A 47 -3.53 -5.33 12.37
C ILE A 47 -4.55 -6.32 11.84
N SER A 48 -4.11 -7.55 11.55
CA SER A 48 -5.01 -8.64 11.15
C SER A 48 -5.62 -9.30 12.38
N LEU A 49 -6.91 -9.64 12.28
CA LEU A 49 -7.65 -10.32 13.37
C LEU A 49 -7.73 -11.83 13.20
N ASP A 50 -7.32 -12.33 12.02
CA ASP A 50 -7.25 -13.73 11.66
C ASP A 50 -5.80 -14.10 11.30
N PRO A 51 -5.39 -15.36 11.50
CA PRO A 51 -4.11 -15.84 10.98
C PRO A 51 -4.14 -15.84 9.45
N LEU A 52 -3.08 -15.32 8.84
CA LEU A 52 -2.95 -15.19 7.39
C LEU A 52 -1.57 -15.66 6.93
N PRO A 53 -1.48 -16.53 5.91
CA PRO A 53 -0.20 -16.86 5.29
C PRO A 53 0.30 -15.69 4.44
N ALA A 54 1.62 -15.57 4.27
CA ALA A 54 2.27 -14.43 3.61
C ALA A 54 1.72 -14.10 2.21
N HIS A 55 1.31 -15.10 1.45
CA HIS A 55 0.78 -14.89 0.10
C HIS A 55 -0.65 -14.28 0.07
N GLU A 56 -1.33 -14.25 1.21
CA GLU A 56 -2.64 -13.59 1.41
C GLU A 56 -2.52 -12.26 2.20
N CYS A 57 -1.35 -11.98 2.78
CA CYS A 57 -1.04 -10.75 3.50
C CYS A 57 -0.73 -9.56 2.57
N LEU A 58 -0.52 -8.39 3.18
CA LEU A 58 0.02 -7.22 2.49
C LEU A 58 1.41 -7.52 1.93
N GLU A 59 1.64 -7.04 0.72
CA GLU A 59 2.95 -7.08 0.07
C GLU A 59 3.51 -5.66 -0.05
N TYR A 60 4.81 -5.53 0.17
CA TYR A 60 5.53 -4.27 0.01
C TYR A 60 6.69 -4.45 -0.96
N VAL A 61 6.92 -3.45 -1.82
CA VAL A 61 8.18 -3.36 -2.56
C VAL A 61 9.17 -2.56 -1.72
N ARG A 62 10.24 -3.22 -1.27
CA ARG A 62 11.21 -2.64 -0.33
C ARG A 62 11.81 -1.34 -0.88
N GLY A 63 11.88 -0.32 -0.02
CA GLY A 63 12.59 0.94 -0.31
C GLY A 63 11.85 1.92 -1.22
N THR A 64 10.69 1.56 -1.79
CA THR A 64 9.93 2.45 -2.70
C THR A 64 9.44 3.74 -2.05
N HIS A 65 9.25 3.75 -0.73
CA HIS A 65 8.92 4.96 0.04
C HIS A 65 10.02 6.04 0.03
N LEU A 66 11.25 5.70 -0.39
CA LEU A 66 12.37 6.65 -0.51
C LEU A 66 12.48 7.28 -1.91
N GLY A 67 11.70 6.78 -2.87
CA GLY A 67 11.80 7.13 -4.28
C GLY A 67 10.62 7.95 -4.80
N THR A 68 10.31 7.73 -6.07
CA THR A 68 9.21 8.38 -6.78
C THR A 68 7.87 8.08 -6.11
N ARG A 69 7.05 9.12 -5.95
CA ARG A 69 5.62 8.96 -5.68
C ARG A 69 4.87 8.82 -7.00
N TYR A 70 4.02 7.82 -7.09
CA TYR A 70 3.20 7.52 -8.27
C TYR A 70 1.76 7.94 -8.04
N ASP A 71 1.01 8.06 -9.13
CA ASP A 71 -0.43 8.25 -9.07
C ASP A 71 -1.09 6.99 -8.50
N GLY A 72 -2.27 7.16 -7.92
CA GLY A 72 -3.09 6.04 -7.48
C GLY A 72 -3.68 5.28 -8.68
N PHE A 73 -3.97 3.99 -8.48
CA PHE A 73 -4.81 3.25 -9.42
C PHE A 73 -6.23 3.82 -9.42
N ASN A 74 -6.92 3.74 -10.56
CA ASN A 74 -8.31 4.17 -10.69
C ASN A 74 -9.29 3.08 -10.23
N PRO A 75 -9.96 3.21 -9.06
CA PRO A 75 -10.85 2.19 -8.52
C PRO A 75 -12.06 1.89 -9.40
N ARG A 76 -12.46 2.83 -10.27
CA ARG A 76 -13.59 2.65 -11.19
C ARG A 76 -13.23 1.83 -12.43
N ARG A 77 -11.94 1.62 -12.69
CA ARG A 77 -11.41 1.01 -13.92
C ARG A 77 -10.42 -0.12 -13.64
N VAL A 78 -10.36 -0.62 -12.39
CA VAL A 78 -9.45 -1.71 -11.98
C VAL A 78 -9.61 -2.97 -12.85
N SER A 79 -10.83 -3.29 -13.26
CA SER A 79 -11.11 -4.44 -14.12
C SER A 79 -10.66 -4.26 -15.57
N GLU A 80 -10.41 -3.02 -16.01
CA GLU A 80 -9.87 -2.74 -17.34
C GLU A 80 -8.34 -2.84 -17.31
N ASP A 81 -7.71 -2.10 -16.40
CA ASP A 81 -6.27 -2.07 -16.20
C ASP A 81 -5.97 -1.47 -14.80
N PRO A 82 -5.33 -2.23 -13.90
CA PRO A 82 -5.07 -1.81 -12.53
C PRO A 82 -3.96 -0.73 -12.41
N THR A 83 -3.29 -0.38 -13.51
CA THR A 83 -2.20 0.63 -13.54
C THR A 83 -2.66 1.99 -14.03
N LEU A 84 -3.92 2.12 -14.46
CA LEU A 84 -4.48 3.37 -14.95
C LEU A 84 -4.45 4.46 -13.88
N PRO A 85 -3.91 5.66 -14.18
CA PRO A 85 -3.83 6.75 -13.22
C PRO A 85 -5.22 7.22 -12.81
N TYR A 86 -5.38 7.54 -11.52
CA TYR A 86 -6.64 8.03 -10.99
C TYR A 86 -6.80 9.53 -11.18
N PHE A 87 -5.78 10.31 -10.86
CA PHE A 87 -5.85 11.77 -10.89
C PHE A 87 -5.31 12.37 -12.19
N GLY A 88 -4.22 11.82 -12.72
CA GLY A 88 -3.61 12.14 -14.01
C GLY A 88 -2.92 13.50 -14.10
N SER A 89 -2.72 14.19 -12.99
CA SER A 89 -2.26 15.60 -12.99
C SER A 89 -0.92 15.87 -12.30
N GLU A 90 -0.56 15.10 -11.27
CA GLU A 90 0.55 15.45 -10.36
C GLU A 90 1.68 14.41 -10.35
N TYR A 91 1.33 13.13 -10.36
CA TYR A 91 2.27 12.03 -10.23
C TYR A 91 2.34 11.19 -11.53
N PRO A 92 3.51 10.58 -11.83
CA PRO A 92 3.61 9.64 -12.92
C PRO A 92 2.72 8.40 -12.68
N PRO A 93 2.23 7.72 -13.73
CA PRO A 93 1.50 6.47 -13.59
C PRO A 93 2.29 5.41 -12.84
N LEU A 94 1.58 4.54 -12.11
CA LEU A 94 2.17 3.43 -11.37
C LEU A 94 2.84 2.44 -12.35
N PRO A 95 4.04 1.91 -12.04
CA PRO A 95 4.60 0.82 -12.82
C PRO A 95 3.75 -0.44 -12.70
N ASP A 96 3.72 -1.24 -13.78
CA ASP A 96 3.09 -2.56 -13.75
C ASP A 96 3.98 -3.57 -13.03
N ILE A 97 3.83 -3.63 -11.70
CA ILE A 97 4.59 -4.55 -10.84
C ILE A 97 4.16 -6.01 -11.08
N GLU A 98 2.89 -6.24 -11.43
CA GLU A 98 2.39 -7.61 -11.66
C GLU A 98 2.92 -8.21 -12.97
N ALA A 99 3.19 -7.39 -14.00
CA ALA A 99 3.76 -7.86 -15.26
C ALA A 99 5.15 -8.50 -15.12
N ASP A 100 5.97 -8.06 -14.16
CA ASP A 100 7.29 -8.64 -13.89
C ASP A 100 7.65 -8.55 -12.40
N ARG A 101 6.96 -9.35 -11.58
CA ARG A 101 7.19 -9.40 -10.13
C ARG A 101 8.65 -9.71 -9.75
N ALA A 102 9.38 -10.44 -10.60
CA ALA A 102 10.77 -10.82 -10.34
C ALA A 102 11.74 -9.64 -10.44
N ALA A 103 11.35 -8.55 -11.11
CA ALA A 103 12.12 -7.30 -11.15
C ALA A 103 12.05 -6.49 -9.85
N TRP A 104 11.20 -6.88 -8.89
CA TRP A 104 10.92 -6.12 -7.68
C TRP A 104 11.27 -6.91 -6.40
N ASP A 105 11.83 -6.23 -5.41
CA ASP A 105 12.07 -6.81 -4.07
C ASP A 105 10.76 -6.78 -3.26
N ILE A 106 9.85 -7.70 -3.60
CA ILE A 106 8.55 -7.87 -2.95
C ILE A 106 8.71 -8.69 -1.67
N VAL A 107 8.22 -8.15 -0.56
CA VAL A 107 8.26 -8.79 0.76
C VAL A 107 6.87 -8.89 1.36
N SER A 108 6.65 -9.98 2.10
CA SER A 108 5.45 -10.28 2.87
C SER A 108 5.80 -11.26 4.00
N TRP A 109 4.90 -11.40 4.97
CA TRP A 109 5.10 -12.21 6.18
C TRP A 109 3.84 -13.00 6.51
N ASP A 110 4.02 -14.20 7.07
CA ASP A 110 2.93 -14.88 7.78
C ASP A 110 2.55 -14.04 9.00
N ILE A 111 1.27 -13.93 9.28
CA ILE A 111 0.72 -13.07 10.33
C ILE A 111 -0.19 -13.88 11.24
N GLU A 112 0.01 -13.75 12.55
CA GLU A 112 -0.87 -14.27 13.58
C GLU A 112 -1.57 -13.13 14.33
N PRO A 113 -2.75 -13.37 14.96
CA PRO A 113 -3.41 -12.36 15.76
C PRO A 113 -2.48 -11.78 16.85
N GLY A 114 -2.26 -10.47 16.79
CA GLY A 114 -1.35 -9.73 17.68
C GLY A 114 -0.12 -9.17 16.98
N ASP A 115 0.21 -9.65 15.77
CA ASP A 115 1.22 -9.03 14.92
C ASP A 115 0.71 -7.71 14.32
N ILE A 116 1.65 -6.82 13.99
CA ILE A 116 1.38 -5.52 13.36
C ILE A 116 2.39 -5.33 12.23
N ILE A 117 1.91 -4.91 11.06
CA ILE A 117 2.74 -4.46 9.93
C ILE A 117 2.73 -2.94 9.88
#